data_AF-A0A4S8MRK1-F1
#
_entry.id   AF-A0A4S8MRK1-F1
#
_cell.length_a   1.000
_cell.length_b   1.000
_cell.length_c   1.000
_cell.angle_alpha   90.00
_cell.angle_beta   90.00
_cell.angle_gamma   90.00
#
_symmetry.space_group_name_H-M   'P 1'
#
loop_
_entity.id
_entity.type
_entity.pdbx_description
1 polymer ?
#
loop_
_entity_poly.entity_id
_entity_poly.type
_entity_poly.pdbx_seq_one_letter_code
_entity_poly.pdbx_strand_id
1 'polypeptide(L)'
;MTSNSGSRQRNGSTSGVSGNSRLRAASVAVPLHSPRFQTPAIKWRGYPMEAAKWTFTSSELQDIVSGAIKHSAEASGIRLLRLRTAQEEIPEELRRMEMQRTDIKTKYKMMARKRTDIMNELSTGLGGDDKSANLQLLEELKDVSMVLDRLAEDLHTTDEQVAQLVSLRDVHNASALAMAIRKLNASFLKQLAMNEHYRHQLEALEGERDDAWKQAEAVAGDYDRLVVDTPTSQQSGSQPHSNRSSRVMAMRKSSLRVSKAGLRTSSSRASISSNRLSVASASGSKSPFTGEEVPPVPPLPRRPTDIYTDIPGISTEAHSPNSATRAMMKAHEELCDMLGIKMVDRPRRSRSVGGRGDIEKMTTQSPSRPQSSGGRPTSLPDRSQLTEAYQVMAADVRRLLTFYSHLNLTDPLSVMLC
;
A
#
# COMPACT_ATOMS: atom_id res chain seq x y z
N MET A 1 -0.92 -30.52 46.05
CA MET A 1 -1.01 -31.66 45.12
C MET A 1 -0.83 -31.07 43.71
N THR A 2 0.20 -31.28 42.91
CA THR A 2 1.30 -32.26 42.83
C THR A 2 2.54 -31.55 42.25
N SER A 3 3.70 -31.95 42.76
CA SER A 3 5.06 -31.76 42.25
C SER A 3 5.25 -32.04 40.76
N ASN A 4 6.15 -31.33 40.06
CA ASN A 4 7.27 -31.99 39.40
C ASN A 4 8.44 -31.05 39.02
N SER A 5 9.62 -31.63 39.13
CA SER A 5 10.98 -31.13 39.00
C SER A 5 11.47 -30.99 37.55
N GLY A 6 12.47 -30.13 37.34
CA GLY A 6 13.11 -29.93 36.03
C GLY A 6 14.43 -29.18 36.09
N SER A 7 15.37 -29.69 36.88
CA SER A 7 16.77 -29.25 36.93
C SER A 7 17.52 -29.55 35.63
N ARG A 8 18.15 -28.53 35.02
CA ARG A 8 19.31 -28.73 34.11
C ARG A 8 20.41 -27.72 34.44
N GLN A 9 21.32 -28.14 35.31
CA GLN A 9 22.66 -27.59 35.42
C GLN A 9 23.47 -27.97 34.19
N ARG A 10 24.20 -27.02 33.61
CA ARG A 10 25.39 -27.28 32.80
C ARG A 10 26.51 -26.37 33.29
N ASN A 11 27.21 -26.85 34.31
CA ASN A 11 28.54 -26.37 34.67
C ASN A 11 29.53 -26.98 33.67
N GLY A 12 30.26 -26.12 32.95
CA GLY A 12 31.41 -26.49 32.14
C GLY A 12 32.63 -25.73 32.65
N SER A 13 33.30 -26.29 33.65
CA SER A 13 34.63 -25.86 34.08
C SER A 13 35.67 -26.74 33.39
N THR A 14 36.54 -26.14 32.59
CA THR A 14 37.77 -26.77 32.12
C THR A 14 38.96 -25.93 32.60
N SER A 15 39.53 -26.36 33.71
CA SER A 15 40.83 -25.90 34.22
C SER A 15 41.96 -26.59 33.46
N GLY A 16 42.81 -25.82 32.78
CA GLY A 16 44.11 -26.25 32.28
C GLY A 16 45.22 -25.74 33.19
N VAL A 17 45.95 -26.67 33.80
CA VAL A 17 47.15 -26.44 34.62
C VAL A 17 48.37 -26.71 33.74
N SER A 18 49.31 -25.75 33.66
CA SER A 18 50.76 -26.00 33.65
C SER A 18 51.59 -24.71 33.57
N GLY A 19 52.38 -24.46 34.63
CA GLY A 19 53.85 -24.41 34.51
C GLY A 19 54.59 -23.06 34.42
N ASN A 20 55.14 -22.65 35.57
CA ASN A 20 56.44 -21.99 35.82
C ASN A 20 56.64 -20.45 35.73
N SER A 21 56.49 -19.83 36.91
CA SER A 21 57.50 -19.03 37.64
C SER A 21 58.50 -18.15 36.87
N ARG A 22 58.19 -16.85 36.80
CA ARG A 22 59.14 -15.78 37.15
C ARG A 22 58.45 -14.81 38.10
N LEU A 23 59.08 -14.59 39.26
CA LEU A 23 58.74 -13.57 40.25
C LEU A 23 58.97 -12.17 39.64
N ARG A 24 58.01 -11.70 38.84
CA ARG A 24 57.67 -10.28 38.81
C ARG A 24 56.52 -10.15 39.79
N ALA A 25 56.57 -9.14 40.66
CA ALA A 25 55.42 -8.70 41.43
C ALA A 25 54.29 -8.41 40.42
N ALA A 26 53.45 -9.41 40.17
CA ALA A 26 52.25 -9.27 39.38
C ALA A 26 51.30 -8.49 40.27
N SER A 27 51.38 -7.16 40.17
CA SER A 27 50.23 -6.31 40.48
C SER A 27 49.05 -6.98 39.79
N VAL A 28 48.12 -7.52 40.58
CA VAL A 28 46.88 -8.13 40.10
C VAL A 28 46.16 -7.01 39.36
N ALA A 29 46.42 -6.92 38.05
CA ALA A 29 45.81 -5.93 37.18
C ALA A 29 44.35 -6.36 37.08
N VAL A 30 43.52 -5.79 37.97
CA VAL A 30 42.08 -5.94 37.92
C VAL A 30 41.68 -5.53 36.51
N PRO A 31 41.16 -6.44 35.67
CA PRO A 31 40.93 -6.17 34.27
C PRO A 31 39.96 -5.02 34.16
N LEU A 32 40.44 -3.88 33.65
CA LEU A 32 39.72 -2.62 33.57
C LEU A 32 38.36 -2.79 32.90
N HIS A 33 37.28 -2.66 33.66
CA HIS A 33 35.92 -2.77 33.13
C HIS A 33 35.60 -1.48 32.38
N SER A 34 35.78 -1.48 31.06
CA SER A 34 35.27 -0.38 30.24
C SER A 34 33.76 -0.25 30.44
N PRO A 35 33.22 0.96 30.72
CA PRO A 35 31.80 1.17 30.96
C PRO A 35 31.00 0.64 29.77
N ARG A 36 30.21 -0.41 30.02
CA ARG A 36 29.34 -1.03 29.03
C ARG A 36 27.97 -0.38 29.13
N PHE A 37 27.67 0.49 28.18
CA PHE A 37 26.32 1.01 27.94
C PHE A 37 25.42 -0.06 27.31
N GLN A 38 25.21 -1.18 28.02
CA GLN A 38 24.27 -2.20 27.61
C GLN A 38 22.89 -1.82 28.12
N THR A 39 22.02 -1.41 27.20
CA THR A 39 20.59 -1.26 27.50
C THR A 39 20.05 -2.62 27.93
N PRO A 40 19.39 -2.74 29.10
CA PRO A 40 18.83 -4.01 29.54
C PRO A 40 17.84 -4.53 28.49
N ALA A 41 17.91 -5.83 28.20
CA ALA A 41 17.02 -6.44 27.22
C ALA A 41 15.56 -6.30 27.69
N ILE A 42 14.70 -5.86 26.78
CA ILE A 42 13.26 -5.72 27.07
C ILE A 42 12.70 -7.12 27.34
N LYS A 43 12.09 -7.31 28.51
CA LYS A 43 11.54 -8.63 28.93
C LYS A 43 10.34 -9.08 28.08
N TRP A 44 9.69 -8.13 27.41
CA TRP A 44 8.59 -8.38 26.49
C TRP A 44 9.10 -8.28 25.06
N ARG A 45 9.06 -9.41 24.35
CA ARG A 45 9.45 -9.48 22.94
C ARG A 45 8.22 -9.80 22.11
N GLY A 46 8.02 -9.06 21.02
CA GLY A 46 6.97 -9.37 20.06
C GLY A 46 7.17 -10.76 19.44
N TYR A 47 6.08 -11.47 19.19
CA TYR A 47 6.10 -12.75 18.48
C TYR A 47 6.21 -12.49 16.98
N PRO A 48 7.15 -13.13 16.26
CA PRO A 48 7.14 -13.10 14.80
C PRO A 48 5.87 -13.79 14.27
N MET A 49 5.46 -13.45 13.04
CA MET A 49 4.24 -13.96 12.39
C MET A 49 4.05 -15.48 12.57
N GLU A 50 5.09 -16.26 12.26
CA GLU A 50 5.02 -17.72 12.35
C GLU A 50 4.84 -18.20 13.80
N ALA A 51 5.52 -17.59 14.78
CA ALA A 51 5.31 -17.94 16.18
C ALA A 51 3.92 -17.52 16.66
N ALA A 52 3.42 -16.37 16.22
CA ALA A 52 2.09 -15.90 16.58
C ALA A 52 0.99 -16.87 16.09
N LYS A 53 1.12 -17.42 14.87
CA LYS A 53 0.20 -18.43 14.34
C LYS A 53 0.11 -19.69 15.19
N TRP A 54 1.21 -20.10 15.81
CA TRP A 54 1.25 -21.31 16.66
C TRP A 54 0.92 -21.02 18.13
N THR A 55 1.13 -19.79 18.58
CA THR A 55 0.99 -19.42 20.00
C THR A 55 -0.40 -18.92 20.33
N PHE A 56 -1.04 -18.16 19.42
CA PHE A 56 -2.34 -17.57 19.64
C PHE A 56 -3.43 -18.34 18.92
N THR A 57 -4.58 -18.47 19.57
CA THR A 57 -5.79 -18.97 18.95
C THR A 57 -6.34 -17.95 17.95
N SER A 58 -7.17 -18.41 17.01
CA SER A 58 -7.81 -17.52 16.03
C SER A 58 -8.66 -16.44 16.69
N SER A 59 -9.35 -16.74 17.79
CA SER A 59 -10.16 -15.77 18.53
C SER A 59 -9.29 -14.72 19.22
N GLU A 60 -8.20 -15.11 19.88
CA GLU A 60 -7.27 -14.16 20.50
C GLU A 60 -6.64 -13.23 19.46
N LEU A 61 -6.28 -13.76 18.28
CA LEU A 61 -5.78 -12.94 17.17
C LEU A 61 -6.84 -11.96 16.68
N GLN A 62 -8.10 -12.38 16.56
CA GLN A 62 -9.20 -11.49 16.19
C GLN A 62 -9.43 -10.40 17.24
N ASP A 63 -9.34 -10.72 18.53
CA ASP A 63 -9.47 -9.74 19.61
C ASP A 63 -8.32 -8.73 19.60
N ILE A 64 -7.08 -9.19 19.41
CA ILE A 64 -5.89 -8.33 19.28
C ILE A 64 -6.04 -7.40 18.06
N VAL A 65 -6.43 -7.95 16.92
CA VAL A 65 -6.61 -7.18 15.67
C VAL A 65 -7.75 -6.19 15.81
N SER A 66 -8.90 -6.60 16.37
CA SER A 66 -10.04 -5.72 16.56
C SER A 66 -9.73 -4.59 17.55
N GLY A 67 -9.00 -4.87 18.63
CA GLY A 67 -8.49 -3.86 19.55
C GLY A 67 -7.52 -2.89 18.87
N ALA A 68 -6.56 -3.39 18.08
CA ALA A 68 -5.63 -2.56 17.33
C ALA A 68 -6.33 -1.69 16.27
N ILE A 69 -7.35 -2.23 15.59
CA ILE A 69 -8.18 -1.47 14.65
C ILE A 69 -8.97 -0.40 15.39
N LYS A 70 -9.59 -0.71 16.53
CA LYS A 70 -10.34 0.27 17.33
C LYS A 70 -9.42 1.40 17.82
N HIS A 71 -8.26 1.07 18.37
CA HIS A 71 -7.28 2.08 18.80
C HIS A 71 -6.73 2.91 17.64
N SER A 72 -6.48 2.32 16.47
CA SER A 72 -6.10 3.09 15.26
C SER A 72 -7.28 3.83 14.62
N ALA A 73 -8.51 3.44 14.95
CA ALA A 73 -9.75 4.11 14.55
C ALA A 73 -10.07 5.34 15.43
N GLU A 74 -9.45 5.49 16.60
CA GLU A 74 -9.62 6.67 17.43
C GLU A 74 -9.03 7.91 16.73
N ALA A 75 -9.86 8.93 16.50
CA ALA A 75 -9.45 10.15 15.79
C ALA A 75 -8.39 10.95 16.57
N SER A 76 -8.36 10.83 17.90
CA SER A 76 -7.34 11.41 18.79
C SER A 76 -5.94 10.84 18.55
N GLY A 77 -5.84 9.62 18.02
CA GLY A 77 -4.57 8.95 17.74
C GLY A 77 -3.92 9.36 16.42
N ILE A 78 -4.67 9.98 15.50
CA ILE A 78 -4.14 10.33 14.18
C ILE A 78 -3.29 11.59 14.28
N ARG A 79 -1.97 11.42 14.12
CA ARG A 79 -1.02 12.52 13.97
C ARG A 79 -0.28 12.37 12.65
N LEU A 80 -0.58 13.24 11.70
CA LEU A 80 0.11 13.29 10.41
C LEU A 80 1.14 14.41 10.38
N LEU A 81 2.33 14.07 9.88
CA LEU A 81 3.36 15.03 9.53
C LEU A 81 3.24 15.42 8.06
N ARG A 82 3.86 16.55 7.70
CA ARG A 82 4.04 16.92 6.30
C ARG A 82 4.95 15.91 5.62
N LEU A 83 4.67 15.62 4.34
CA LEU A 83 5.43 14.63 3.56
C LEU A 83 6.93 14.92 3.58
N ARG A 84 7.30 16.20 3.38
CA ARG A 84 8.69 16.66 3.40
C ARG A 84 9.37 16.37 4.74
N THR A 85 8.74 16.75 5.85
CA THR A 85 9.25 16.51 7.20
C THR A 85 9.41 15.01 7.49
N ALA A 86 8.44 14.19 7.05
CA ALA A 86 8.46 12.75 7.28
C ALA A 86 9.54 12.03 6.45
N GLN A 87 9.79 12.46 5.21
CA GLN A 87 10.69 11.76 4.28
C GLN A 87 12.12 12.31 4.27
N GLU A 88 12.31 13.61 4.50
CA GLU A 88 13.60 14.29 4.39
C GLU A 88 14.14 14.67 5.77
N GLU A 89 13.41 15.54 6.49
CA GLU A 89 13.92 16.20 7.70
C GLU A 89 14.15 15.22 8.85
N ILE A 90 13.18 14.34 9.15
CA ILE A 90 13.31 13.38 10.27
C ILE A 90 14.45 12.37 10.03
N PRO A 91 14.56 11.72 8.86
CA PRO A 91 15.67 10.80 8.60
C PRO A 91 17.04 11.47 8.56
N GLU A 92 17.12 12.74 8.13
CA GLU A 92 18.35 13.53 8.19
C GLU A 92 18.75 13.84 9.63
N GLU A 93 17.80 14.34 10.42
CA GLU A 93 18.02 14.67 11.83
C GLU A 93 18.38 13.43 12.66
N LEU A 94 17.72 12.29 12.40
CA LEU A 94 18.04 11.02 13.04
C LEU A 94 19.48 10.58 12.75
N ARG A 95 19.94 10.70 11.50
CA ARG A 95 21.36 10.45 11.13
C ARG A 95 22.31 11.41 11.83
N ARG A 96 21.94 12.69 11.94
CA ARG A 96 22.73 13.72 12.64
C ARG A 96 22.88 13.37 14.13
N MET A 97 21.78 13.00 14.79
CA MET A 97 21.78 12.61 16.20
C MET A 97 22.53 11.29 16.44
N GLU A 98 22.45 10.32 15.53
CA GLU A 98 23.23 9.08 15.61
C GLU A 98 24.74 9.35 15.52
N MET A 99 25.18 10.25 14.64
CA MET A 99 26.58 10.66 14.55
C MET A 99 27.03 11.35 15.85
N GLN A 100 26.25 12.32 16.34
CA GLN A 100 26.51 13.00 17.62
C GLN A 100 26.60 12.00 18.79
N ARG A 101 25.69 11.02 18.84
CA ARG A 101 25.70 9.94 19.82
C ARG A 101 27.00 9.12 19.75
N THR A 102 27.47 8.77 18.56
CA THR A 102 28.74 8.04 18.41
C THR A 102 29.94 8.88 18.85
N ASP A 103 29.93 10.18 18.58
CA ASP A 103 30.97 11.11 19.01
C ASP A 103 31.00 11.27 20.54
N ILE A 104 29.85 11.43 21.18
CA ILE A 104 29.75 11.48 22.65
C ILE A 104 30.27 10.16 23.26
N LYS A 105 29.87 9.01 22.70
CA LYS A 105 30.35 7.70 23.17
C LYS A 105 31.87 7.54 23.03
N THR A 106 32.48 8.04 21.96
CA THR A 106 33.94 7.96 21.78
C THR A 106 34.67 8.89 22.75
N LYS A 107 34.20 10.13 22.92
CA LYS A 107 34.72 11.08 23.92
C LYS A 107 34.61 10.55 25.34
N TYR A 108 33.44 10.01 25.70
CA TYR A 108 33.22 9.41 27.02
C TYR A 108 34.19 8.24 27.26
N LYS A 109 34.37 7.35 26.30
CA LYS A 109 35.34 6.24 26.41
C LYS A 109 36.77 6.73 26.57
N MET A 110 37.16 7.81 25.87
CA MET A 110 38.48 8.42 25.99
C MET A 110 38.69 8.99 27.40
N MET A 111 37.74 9.78 27.91
CA MET A 111 37.81 10.37 29.25
C MET A 111 37.78 9.31 30.35
N ALA A 112 37.03 8.22 30.17
CA ALA A 112 36.99 7.12 31.11
C ALA A 112 38.34 6.37 31.20
N ARG A 113 39.06 6.24 30.08
CA ARG A 113 40.44 5.72 30.07
C ARG A 113 41.37 6.68 30.80
N LYS A 114 41.34 7.97 30.44
CA LYS A 114 42.14 9.02 31.08
C LYS A 114 41.94 9.05 32.61
N ARG A 115 40.68 8.99 33.09
CA ARG A 115 40.36 8.88 34.52
C ARG A 115 41.10 7.71 35.17
N THR A 116 41.13 6.59 34.47
CA THR A 116 41.75 5.38 35.00
C THR A 116 43.26 5.45 34.99
N ASP A 117 43.85 6.07 33.97
CA ASP A 117 45.29 6.32 33.90
C ASP A 117 45.73 7.22 35.06
N ILE A 118 45.01 8.32 35.33
CA ILE A 118 45.26 9.21 36.48
C ILE A 118 45.12 8.46 37.81
N MET A 119 44.10 7.61 37.97
CA MET A 119 43.95 6.81 39.19
C MET A 119 45.10 5.81 39.36
N ASN A 120 45.61 5.22 38.28
CA ASN A 120 46.76 4.31 38.32
C ASN A 120 48.04 5.08 38.70
N GLU A 121 48.26 6.26 38.12
CA GLU A 121 49.38 7.15 38.45
C GLU A 121 49.33 7.54 39.93
N LEU A 122 48.18 7.99 40.43
CA LEU A 122 47.97 8.32 41.85
C LEU A 122 48.21 7.09 42.76
N SER A 123 47.74 5.91 42.34
CA SER A 123 47.97 4.66 43.08
C SER A 123 49.45 4.29 43.16
N THR A 124 50.23 4.57 42.13
CA THR A 124 51.69 4.32 42.12
C THR A 124 52.48 5.41 42.86
N GLY A 125 51.99 6.66 42.83
CA GLY A 125 52.62 7.84 43.43
C GLY A 125 52.40 7.97 44.95
N LEU A 126 51.47 7.22 45.53
CA LEU A 126 51.16 7.21 46.97
C LEU A 126 52.36 6.80 47.87
N GLY A 127 53.41 6.19 47.31
CA GLY A 127 54.65 5.87 48.02
C GLY A 127 55.76 6.93 47.92
N GLY A 128 55.59 8.00 47.13
CA GLY A 128 56.58 9.07 46.91
C GLY A 128 56.30 10.33 47.74
N ASP A 129 57.33 11.13 48.01
CA ASP A 129 57.26 12.36 48.83
C ASP A 129 56.71 13.59 48.07
N ASP A 130 56.43 13.47 46.78
CA ASP A 130 55.97 14.56 45.90
C ASP A 130 54.47 14.87 46.05
N LYS A 131 54.09 15.37 47.22
CA LYS A 131 52.70 15.75 47.55
C LYS A 131 52.10 16.75 46.57
N SER A 132 52.90 17.66 46.02
CA SER A 132 52.43 18.67 45.06
C SER A 132 51.95 18.06 43.75
N ALA A 133 52.64 17.03 43.22
CA ALA A 133 52.23 16.36 41.99
C ALA A 133 50.94 15.57 42.20
N ASN A 134 50.79 14.93 43.36
CA ASN A 134 49.58 14.20 43.73
C ASN A 134 48.36 15.12 43.85
N LEU A 135 48.52 16.36 44.34
CA LEU A 135 47.42 17.34 44.38
C LEU A 135 46.98 17.80 42.99
N GLN A 136 47.90 17.94 42.03
CA GLN A 136 47.57 18.30 40.66
C GLN A 136 46.80 17.17 39.95
N LEU A 137 47.23 15.91 40.12
CA LEU A 137 46.52 14.75 39.60
C LEU A 137 45.11 14.62 40.19
N LEU A 138 44.93 14.99 41.46
CA LEU A 138 43.62 14.98 42.11
C LEU A 138 42.66 16.02 41.52
N GLU A 139 43.14 17.23 41.22
CA GLU A 139 42.31 18.25 40.57
C GLU A 139 41.97 17.84 39.12
N GLU A 140 42.92 17.26 38.38
CA GLU A 140 42.66 16.74 37.04
C GLU A 140 41.64 15.58 37.07
N LEU A 141 41.71 14.71 38.08
CA LEU A 141 40.75 13.63 38.27
C LEU A 141 39.33 14.17 38.51
N LYS A 142 39.20 15.24 39.30
CA LYS A 142 37.93 15.92 39.53
C LYS A 142 37.38 16.52 38.24
N ASP A 143 38.22 17.19 37.45
CA ASP A 143 37.82 17.76 36.16
C ASP A 143 37.35 16.68 35.17
N VAL A 144 38.11 15.58 35.04
CA VAL A 144 37.74 14.45 34.18
C VAL A 144 36.43 13.82 34.63
N SER A 145 36.19 13.73 35.94
CA SER A 145 34.94 13.20 36.49
C SER A 145 33.75 14.11 36.14
N MET A 146 33.89 15.43 36.29
CA MET A 146 32.86 16.39 35.88
C MET A 146 32.57 16.32 34.37
N VAL A 147 33.59 16.14 33.53
CA VAL A 147 33.42 15.97 32.08
C VAL A 147 32.69 14.67 31.75
N LEU A 148 32.99 13.58 32.46
CA LEU A 148 32.30 12.29 32.28
C LEU A 148 30.81 12.38 32.62
N ASP A 149 30.45 13.07 33.70
CA ASP A 149 29.05 13.26 34.11
C ASP A 149 28.28 14.07 33.05
N ARG A 150 28.85 15.17 32.56
CA ARG A 150 28.27 15.96 31.45
C ARG A 150 28.08 15.14 30.18
N LEU A 151 29.09 14.36 29.80
CA LEU A 151 29.00 13.48 28.62
C LEU A 151 27.94 12.39 28.79
N ALA A 152 27.69 11.92 30.03
CA ALA A 152 26.62 10.98 30.32
C ALA A 152 25.24 11.63 30.18
N GLU A 153 25.06 12.85 30.70
CA GLU A 153 23.84 13.65 30.51
C GLU A 153 23.56 13.92 29.02
N ASP A 154 24.58 14.34 28.26
CA ASP A 154 24.49 14.57 26.81
C ASP A 154 24.12 13.28 26.06
N LEU A 155 24.65 12.13 26.49
CA LEU A 155 24.33 10.85 25.89
C LEU A 155 22.86 10.48 26.14
N HIS A 156 22.37 10.69 27.36
CA HIS A 156 20.98 10.42 27.73
C HIS A 156 20.00 11.31 26.97
N THR A 157 20.27 12.62 26.88
CA THR A 157 19.44 13.57 26.12
C THR A 157 19.40 13.23 24.63
N THR A 158 20.54 12.87 24.04
CA THR A 158 20.60 12.44 22.62
C THR A 158 19.82 11.13 22.41
N ASP A 159 19.95 10.14 23.30
CA ASP A 159 19.20 8.89 23.22
C ASP A 159 17.68 9.11 23.34
N GLU A 160 17.25 10.02 24.21
CA GLU A 160 15.84 10.41 24.34
C GLU A 160 15.32 11.08 23.07
N GLN A 161 16.07 12.03 22.50
CA GLN A 161 15.70 12.70 21.25
C GLN A 161 15.58 11.73 20.08
N VAL A 162 16.51 10.77 19.96
CA VAL A 162 16.42 9.70 18.95
C VAL A 162 15.16 8.86 19.18
N ALA A 163 14.87 8.46 20.41
CA ALA A 163 13.67 7.68 20.73
C ALA A 163 12.38 8.45 20.40
N GLN A 164 12.33 9.74 20.71
CA GLN A 164 11.21 10.62 20.39
C GLN A 164 11.00 10.72 18.88
N LEU A 165 12.05 10.95 18.09
CA LEU A 165 11.98 11.01 16.62
C LEU A 165 11.51 9.68 15.99
N VAL A 166 12.02 8.55 16.48
CA VAL A 166 11.57 7.21 16.04
C VAL A 166 10.09 7.01 16.37
N SER A 167 9.68 7.31 17.60
CA SER A 167 8.28 7.18 18.00
C SER A 167 7.35 8.07 17.15
N LEU A 168 7.78 9.29 16.82
CA LEU A 168 7.03 10.22 16.00
C LEU A 168 6.86 9.69 14.58
N ARG A 169 7.91 9.09 14.00
CA ARG A 169 7.87 8.42 12.70
C ARG A 169 6.90 7.23 12.72
N ASP A 170 6.95 6.42 13.77
CA ASP A 170 6.08 5.24 13.90
C ASP A 170 4.61 5.64 14.03
N VAL A 171 4.32 6.64 14.87
CA VAL A 171 2.97 7.23 15.01
C VAL A 171 2.49 7.81 13.67
N HIS A 172 3.36 8.49 12.92
CA HIS A 172 3.01 9.01 11.60
C HIS A 172 2.65 7.89 10.62
N ASN A 173 3.47 6.84 10.54
CA ASN A 173 3.24 5.70 9.65
C ASN A 173 1.94 4.96 10.00
N ALA A 174 1.70 4.72 11.29
CA ALA A 174 0.46 4.11 11.77
C ALA A 174 -0.76 4.98 11.44
N SER A 175 -0.66 6.29 11.67
CA SER A 175 -1.73 7.26 11.37
C SER A 175 -2.03 7.33 9.86
N ALA A 176 -0.99 7.34 9.03
CA ALA A 176 -1.11 7.37 7.58
C ALA A 176 -1.79 6.09 7.05
N LEU A 177 -1.38 4.92 7.56
CA LEU A 177 -2.01 3.64 7.24
C LEU A 177 -3.48 3.62 7.67
N ALA A 178 -3.78 4.04 8.90
CA ALA A 178 -5.16 4.09 9.40
C ALA A 178 -6.04 4.98 8.52
N MET A 179 -5.55 6.15 8.09
CA MET A 179 -6.28 7.02 7.15
C MET A 179 -6.45 6.39 5.77
N ALA A 180 -5.43 5.69 5.26
CA ALA A 180 -5.52 4.97 3.99
C ALA A 180 -6.61 3.88 4.03
N ILE A 181 -6.65 3.08 5.10
CA ILE A 181 -7.67 2.05 5.32
C ILE A 181 -9.07 2.68 5.40
N ARG A 182 -9.25 3.79 6.12
CA ARG A 182 -10.55 4.49 6.18
C ARG A 182 -11.01 4.99 4.81
N LYS A 183 -10.10 5.59 4.03
CA LYS A 183 -10.42 6.05 2.67
C LYS A 183 -10.77 4.89 1.76
N LEU A 184 -10.05 3.78 1.85
CA LEU A 184 -10.32 2.55 1.11
C LEU A 184 -11.70 2.00 1.47
N ASN A 185 -12.00 1.83 2.76
CA ASN A 185 -13.30 1.34 3.22
C ASN A 185 -14.45 2.26 2.77
N ALA A 186 -14.28 3.58 2.86
CA ALA A 186 -15.28 4.53 2.37
C ALA A 186 -15.49 4.41 0.85
N SER A 187 -14.42 4.25 0.07
CA SER A 187 -14.54 4.05 -1.38
C SER A 187 -15.21 2.73 -1.75
N PHE A 188 -14.91 1.67 -1.00
CA PHE A 188 -15.51 0.35 -1.17
C PHE A 188 -17.01 0.36 -0.87
N LEU A 189 -17.42 0.96 0.26
CA LEU A 189 -18.84 1.12 0.60
C LEU A 189 -19.59 1.94 -0.46
N LYS A 190 -18.97 2.99 -1.01
CA LYS A 190 -19.56 3.76 -2.10
C LYS A 190 -19.75 2.91 -3.36
N GLN A 191 -18.75 2.11 -3.73
CA GLN A 191 -18.84 1.22 -4.89
C GLN A 191 -19.92 0.14 -4.69
N LEU A 192 -20.07 -0.38 -3.47
CA LEU A 192 -21.11 -1.33 -3.12
C LEU A 192 -22.51 -0.72 -3.28
N ALA A 193 -22.72 0.48 -2.76
CA ALA A 193 -23.98 1.22 -2.93
C ALA A 193 -24.29 1.53 -4.40
N MET A 194 -23.28 1.87 -5.21
CA MET A 194 -23.45 2.05 -6.66
C MET A 194 -23.83 0.73 -7.36
N ASN A 195 -23.22 -0.38 -6.97
CA ASN A 195 -23.51 -1.69 -7.54
C ASN A 195 -24.93 -2.14 -7.22
N GLU A 196 -25.39 -1.93 -5.98
CA GLU A 196 -26.78 -2.14 -5.56
C GLU A 196 -27.74 -1.28 -6.37
N HIS A 197 -27.42 0.01 -6.56
CA HIS A 197 -28.22 0.90 -7.39
C HIS A 197 -28.37 0.39 -8.83
N TYR A 198 -27.31 -0.11 -9.45
CA TYR A 198 -27.39 -0.70 -10.80
C TYR A 198 -28.19 -2.01 -10.82
N ARG A 199 -28.11 -2.83 -9.77
CA ARG A 199 -28.96 -4.02 -9.66
C ARG A 199 -30.44 -3.67 -9.60
N HIS A 200 -30.82 -2.66 -8.81
CA HIS A 200 -32.20 -2.19 -8.77
C HIS A 200 -32.66 -1.60 -10.10
N GLN A 201 -31.78 -0.92 -10.84
CA GLN A 201 -32.09 -0.46 -12.19
C GLN A 201 -32.31 -1.62 -13.16
N LEU A 202 -31.48 -2.66 -13.10
CA LEU A 202 -31.65 -3.86 -13.92
C LEU A 202 -32.97 -4.56 -13.60
N GLU A 203 -33.28 -4.75 -12.32
CA GLU A 203 -34.54 -5.35 -11.86
C GLU A 203 -35.75 -4.54 -12.34
N ALA A 204 -35.69 -3.21 -12.26
CA ALA A 204 -36.74 -2.33 -12.76
C ALA A 204 -36.93 -2.45 -14.28
N LEU A 205 -35.83 -2.46 -15.05
CA LEU A 205 -35.88 -2.61 -16.52
C LEU A 205 -36.34 -4.01 -16.95
N GLU A 206 -35.98 -5.04 -16.20
CA GLU A 206 -36.46 -6.41 -16.42
C GLU A 206 -37.97 -6.51 -16.15
N GLY A 207 -38.46 -5.85 -15.09
CA GLY A 207 -39.89 -5.71 -14.84
C GLY A 207 -40.63 -5.00 -15.97
N GLU A 208 -40.10 -3.86 -16.46
CA GLU A 208 -40.67 -3.14 -17.60
C GLU A 208 -40.69 -4.00 -18.89
N ARG A 209 -39.64 -4.79 -19.13
CA ARG A 209 -39.57 -5.73 -20.26
C ARG A 209 -40.65 -6.80 -20.15
N ASP A 210 -40.81 -7.40 -18.97
CA ASP A 210 -41.75 -8.49 -18.75
C ASP A 210 -43.21 -8.01 -18.85
N ASP A 211 -43.49 -6.80 -18.37
CA ASP A 211 -44.78 -6.13 -18.56
C ASP A 211 -45.07 -5.83 -20.03
N ALA A 212 -44.08 -5.33 -20.78
CA ALA A 212 -44.21 -5.07 -22.21
C ALA A 212 -44.43 -6.37 -23.01
N TRP A 213 -43.74 -7.45 -22.64
CA TRP A 213 -43.93 -8.77 -23.23
C TRP A 213 -45.34 -9.28 -22.99
N LYS A 214 -45.82 -9.23 -21.74
CA LYS A 214 -47.18 -9.64 -21.38
C LYS A 214 -48.26 -8.85 -22.12
N GLN A 215 -48.05 -7.55 -22.32
CA GLN A 215 -48.96 -6.72 -23.13
C GLN A 215 -48.93 -7.14 -24.61
N ALA A 216 -47.75 -7.41 -25.18
CA ALA A 216 -47.64 -7.88 -26.55
C ALA A 216 -48.34 -9.24 -26.76
N GLU A 217 -48.16 -10.16 -25.82
CA GLU A 217 -48.83 -11.47 -25.81
C GLU A 217 -50.36 -11.34 -25.73
N ALA A 218 -50.86 -10.45 -24.86
CA ALA A 218 -52.29 -10.19 -24.75
C ALA A 218 -52.87 -9.63 -26.06
N VAL A 219 -52.20 -8.65 -26.68
CA VAL A 219 -52.63 -8.05 -27.96
C VAL A 219 -52.61 -9.08 -29.10
N ALA A 220 -51.58 -9.93 -29.15
CA ALA A 220 -51.52 -11.01 -30.13
C ALA A 220 -52.68 -12.00 -29.94
N GLY A 221 -52.96 -12.41 -28.70
CA GLY A 221 -54.09 -13.28 -28.38
C GLY A 221 -55.45 -12.67 -28.73
N ASP A 222 -55.64 -11.36 -28.50
CA ASP A 222 -56.87 -10.65 -28.92
C ASP A 222 -57.01 -10.58 -30.45
N TYR A 223 -55.91 -10.39 -31.17
CA TYR A 223 -55.91 -10.42 -32.64
C TYR A 223 -56.27 -11.81 -33.18
N ASP A 224 -55.68 -12.87 -32.63
CA ASP A 224 -55.99 -14.25 -33.01
C ASP A 224 -57.47 -14.58 -32.75
N ARG A 225 -58.03 -14.13 -31.63
CA ARG A 225 -59.47 -14.26 -31.34
C ARG A 225 -60.33 -13.53 -32.35
N LEU A 226 -60.00 -12.27 -32.68
CA LEU A 226 -60.73 -11.51 -33.69
C LEU A 226 -60.69 -12.17 -35.07
N VAL A 227 -59.54 -12.76 -35.47
CA VAL A 227 -59.39 -13.48 -36.73
C VAL A 227 -60.27 -14.74 -36.77
N VAL A 228 -60.35 -15.48 -35.67
CA VAL A 228 -61.22 -16.68 -35.54
C VAL A 228 -62.70 -16.30 -35.50
N ASP A 229 -63.06 -15.25 -34.76
CA ASP A 229 -64.44 -14.79 -34.54
C ASP A 229 -65.00 -13.95 -35.70
N THR A 230 -64.18 -13.50 -36.64
CA THR A 230 -64.67 -13.11 -37.97
C THR A 230 -64.89 -14.38 -38.78
N PRO A 231 -66.09 -15.03 -38.74
CA PRO A 231 -66.36 -16.14 -39.63
C PRO A 231 -66.16 -15.61 -41.04
N THR A 232 -65.31 -16.31 -41.77
CA THR A 232 -65.05 -16.18 -43.21
C THR A 232 -66.36 -16.38 -43.98
N SER A 233 -67.30 -15.46 -43.78
CA SER A 233 -68.62 -15.46 -44.39
C SER A 233 -68.42 -14.93 -45.79
N GLN A 234 -68.50 -15.86 -46.72
CA GLN A 234 -68.66 -15.71 -48.16
C GLN A 234 -67.38 -15.58 -48.99
N GLN A 235 -66.75 -16.75 -49.18
CA GLN A 235 -66.52 -17.20 -50.55
C GLN A 235 -67.88 -17.39 -51.26
N SER A 236 -68.31 -16.36 -51.98
CA SER A 236 -68.88 -16.55 -53.32
C SER A 236 -68.06 -15.67 -54.24
N GLY A 237 -67.33 -16.31 -55.14
CA GLY A 237 -66.26 -15.69 -55.92
C GLY A 237 -66.68 -14.42 -56.65
N SER A 238 -65.96 -13.34 -56.38
CA SER A 238 -65.64 -12.33 -57.38
C SER A 238 -64.37 -11.62 -56.94
N GLN A 239 -63.46 -11.42 -57.89
CA GLN A 239 -62.24 -10.65 -57.70
C GLN A 239 -62.54 -9.29 -57.06
N PRO A 240 -61.81 -8.85 -56.03
CA PRO A 240 -61.82 -7.46 -55.65
C PRO A 240 -60.60 -6.76 -56.25
N HIS A 241 -60.91 -5.80 -57.09
CA HIS A 241 -60.00 -4.84 -57.66
C HIS A 241 -59.41 -3.93 -56.58
N SER A 242 -58.13 -3.62 -56.76
CA SER A 242 -57.45 -2.42 -56.28
C SER A 242 -58.39 -1.25 -56.03
N ASN A 243 -58.54 -0.86 -54.76
CA ASN A 243 -58.71 0.52 -54.30
C ASN A 243 -58.17 0.55 -52.86
N ARG A 244 -56.87 0.76 -52.65
CA ARG A 244 -56.26 2.09 -52.63
C ARG A 244 -57.17 3.14 -52.00
N SER A 245 -57.38 3.06 -50.68
CA SER A 245 -57.43 4.22 -49.78
C SER A 245 -57.92 3.78 -48.40
N SER A 246 -56.99 3.33 -47.56
CA SER A 246 -57.17 3.42 -46.11
C SER A 246 -56.01 4.24 -45.59
N ARG A 247 -56.28 5.53 -45.40
CA ARG A 247 -55.41 6.44 -44.65
C ARG A 247 -55.28 5.85 -43.25
N VAL A 248 -54.16 5.18 -43.01
CA VAL A 248 -53.62 5.02 -41.67
C VAL A 248 -53.37 6.43 -41.17
N MET A 249 -54.35 6.99 -40.46
CA MET A 249 -54.13 8.13 -39.58
C MET A 249 -53.18 7.62 -38.52
N ALA A 250 -51.88 7.73 -38.81
CA ALA A 250 -50.84 7.74 -37.81
C ALA A 250 -51.13 8.95 -36.91
N MET A 251 -52.08 8.80 -35.99
CA MET A 251 -52.12 9.60 -34.79
C MET A 251 -50.80 9.30 -34.09
N ARG A 252 -49.82 10.16 -34.35
CA ARG A 252 -48.72 10.40 -33.45
C ARG A 252 -49.36 10.71 -32.11
N LYS A 253 -49.56 9.67 -31.28
CA LYS A 253 -49.73 9.83 -29.85
C LYS A 253 -48.52 10.63 -29.43
N SER A 254 -48.77 11.92 -29.18
CA SER A 254 -47.85 12.81 -28.53
C SER A 254 -47.33 12.05 -27.32
N SER A 255 -46.03 11.81 -27.32
CA SER A 255 -45.28 11.49 -26.12
C SER A 255 -45.66 12.55 -25.09
N LEU A 256 -46.62 12.22 -24.24
CA LEU A 256 -46.70 12.76 -22.90
C LEU A 256 -45.49 12.17 -22.19
N ARG A 257 -44.32 12.74 -22.48
CA ARG A 257 -43.30 12.92 -21.46
C ARG A 257 -44.03 13.65 -20.35
N VAL A 258 -44.54 12.87 -19.40
CA VAL A 258 -44.77 13.30 -18.04
C VAL A 258 -43.41 13.77 -17.57
N SER A 259 -43.11 15.03 -17.88
CA SER A 259 -42.10 15.84 -17.23
C SER A 259 -42.60 16.03 -15.81
N LYS A 260 -42.49 14.97 -15.00
CA LYS A 260 -42.64 15.07 -13.56
C LYS A 260 -41.42 15.87 -13.11
N ALA A 261 -41.68 17.15 -12.92
CA ALA A 261 -41.06 18.06 -11.95
C ALA A 261 -39.77 17.49 -11.34
N GLY A 262 -38.60 18.10 -11.56
CA GLY A 262 -38.44 19.49 -11.16
C GLY A 262 -38.64 19.70 -9.65
N LEU A 263 -38.51 18.67 -8.83
CA LEU A 263 -38.35 18.84 -7.38
C LEU A 263 -36.87 19.09 -7.09
N ARG A 264 -36.52 20.35 -7.17
CA ARG A 264 -35.46 20.96 -6.36
C ARG A 264 -35.72 20.58 -4.89
N THR A 265 -35.00 19.61 -4.37
CA THR A 265 -34.73 19.58 -2.93
C THR A 265 -33.56 20.52 -2.68
N SER A 266 -33.89 21.80 -2.60
CA SER A 266 -33.21 22.73 -1.73
C SER A 266 -33.35 22.22 -0.29
N SER A 267 -32.44 21.34 0.15
CA SER A 267 -32.18 21.16 1.57
C SER A 267 -31.10 22.17 1.98
N SER A 268 -31.56 23.40 2.19
CA SER A 268 -30.93 24.31 3.14
C SER A 268 -31.40 23.91 4.53
N ARG A 269 -30.49 23.39 5.35
CA ARG A 269 -30.37 23.60 6.79
C ARG A 269 -28.92 23.21 7.14
N ALA A 270 -28.00 24.17 7.33
CA ALA A 270 -27.79 24.92 8.58
C ALA A 270 -27.67 23.95 9.76
N SER A 271 -26.63 23.92 10.59
CA SER A 271 -25.42 24.71 10.83
C SER A 271 -24.69 24.01 12.01
N ILE A 272 -23.58 24.57 12.51
CA ILE A 272 -22.79 24.17 13.72
C ILE A 272 -21.61 23.25 13.30
N SER A 273 -20.31 23.54 13.49
CA SER A 273 -19.62 24.55 14.29
C SER A 273 -18.14 24.68 13.88
N SER A 274 -17.64 25.93 13.90
CA SER A 274 -16.30 26.40 14.31
C SER A 274 -15.03 25.59 14.00
N ASN A 275 -14.20 26.08 13.06
CA ASN A 275 -12.94 26.77 13.38
C ASN A 275 -12.14 27.02 12.10
N ARG A 276 -12.20 28.24 11.59
CA ARG A 276 -11.15 28.80 10.73
C ARG A 276 -10.48 29.95 11.46
N LEU A 277 -9.17 29.81 11.61
CA LEU A 277 -8.24 30.88 11.91
C LEU A 277 -8.36 31.97 10.84
N SER A 278 -8.54 33.18 11.32
CA SER A 278 -8.51 34.44 10.58
C SER A 278 -7.08 34.91 10.36
N VAL A 279 -6.73 35.24 9.12
CA VAL A 279 -5.88 36.41 8.83
C VAL A 279 -6.44 37.11 7.60
N ALA A 280 -6.72 38.40 7.79
CA ALA A 280 -7.34 39.32 6.86
C ALA A 280 -6.35 39.85 5.82
N SER A 281 -6.89 40.22 4.65
CA SER A 281 -6.48 41.37 3.80
C SER A 281 -7.45 41.38 2.62
N ALA A 282 -8.45 42.26 2.57
CA ALA A 282 -8.41 43.68 2.21
C ALA A 282 -8.95 43.87 0.77
N SER A 283 -10.14 44.48 0.73
CA SER A 283 -10.71 45.38 -0.28
C SER A 283 -10.51 45.16 -1.78
N GLY A 284 -11.63 45.01 -2.48
CA GLY A 284 -11.71 45.12 -3.93
C GLY A 284 -13.14 44.99 -4.45
N SER A 285 -14.01 45.94 -4.09
CA SER A 285 -15.33 46.12 -4.66
C SER A 285 -15.25 46.46 -6.15
N LYS A 286 -15.86 45.64 -7.02
CA LYS A 286 -16.25 45.99 -8.40
C LYS A 286 -17.29 45.00 -8.96
N SER A 287 -18.51 45.52 -9.13
CA SER A 287 -19.53 45.27 -10.17
C SER A 287 -19.92 43.84 -10.59
N PRO A 288 -21.19 43.41 -10.39
CA PRO A 288 -21.78 42.26 -11.06
C PRO A 288 -22.72 42.75 -12.17
N PHE A 289 -22.31 42.71 -13.43
CA PHE A 289 -23.10 42.47 -14.65
C PHE A 289 -22.27 42.85 -15.88
N THR A 290 -22.53 42.15 -16.99
CA THR A 290 -22.02 42.27 -18.38
C THR A 290 -20.89 41.32 -18.77
N GLY A 291 -21.22 40.39 -19.68
CA GLY A 291 -20.27 39.54 -20.41
C GLY A 291 -20.66 38.07 -20.38
N GLU A 292 -21.71 37.70 -21.12
CA GLU A 292 -22.08 36.31 -21.41
C GLU A 292 -20.99 35.70 -22.32
N GLU A 293 -19.93 35.19 -21.70
CA GLU A 293 -18.89 34.41 -22.36
C GLU A 293 -19.35 32.95 -22.43
N VAL A 294 -20.00 32.62 -23.54
CA VAL A 294 -20.42 31.25 -23.88
C VAL A 294 -19.16 30.39 -24.02
N PRO A 295 -18.96 29.34 -23.19
CA PRO A 295 -17.81 28.47 -23.33
C PRO A 295 -17.84 27.77 -24.69
N PRO A 296 -16.69 27.58 -25.36
CA PRO A 296 -16.64 26.99 -26.69
C PRO A 296 -17.23 25.59 -26.69
N VAL A 297 -18.25 25.39 -27.52
CA VAL A 297 -18.92 24.09 -27.71
C VAL A 297 -17.91 23.10 -28.33
N PRO A 298 -17.73 21.90 -27.77
CA PRO A 298 -16.84 20.90 -28.34
C PRO A 298 -17.33 20.48 -29.75
N PRO A 299 -16.42 20.25 -30.71
CA PRO A 299 -16.79 19.90 -32.07
C PRO A 299 -17.58 18.59 -32.10
N LEU A 300 -18.75 18.64 -32.74
CA LEU A 300 -19.61 17.47 -32.96
C LEU A 300 -18.86 16.39 -33.76
N PRO A 301 -18.93 15.11 -33.36
CA PRO A 301 -18.33 14.02 -34.11
C PRO A 301 -18.98 13.95 -35.50
N ARG A 302 -18.17 14.22 -36.54
CA ARG A 302 -18.55 14.04 -37.93
C ARG A 302 -18.90 12.57 -38.13
N ARG A 303 -20.15 12.31 -38.54
CA ARG A 303 -20.61 10.99 -38.95
C ARG A 303 -19.75 10.51 -40.12
N PRO A 304 -19.24 9.26 -40.12
CA PRO A 304 -18.62 8.69 -41.31
C PRO A 304 -19.69 8.50 -42.38
N THR A 305 -19.58 9.27 -43.47
CA THR A 305 -20.10 8.86 -44.77
C THR A 305 -19.22 7.74 -45.28
N ASP A 306 -19.80 6.54 -45.38
CA ASP A 306 -19.56 5.53 -46.41
C ASP A 306 -19.80 4.13 -45.84
N ILE A 307 -21.06 3.71 -45.92
CA ILE A 307 -21.40 2.29 -45.96
C ILE A 307 -21.14 1.86 -47.41
N TYR A 308 -19.91 1.42 -47.68
CA TYR A 308 -19.65 0.54 -48.82
C TYR A 308 -19.68 -0.90 -48.30
N THR A 309 -20.80 -1.56 -48.57
CA THR A 309 -20.92 -3.02 -48.49
C THR A 309 -20.28 -3.61 -49.73
N ASP A 310 -19.14 -4.28 -49.58
CA ASP A 310 -18.70 -5.35 -50.49
C ASP A 310 -17.98 -6.45 -49.69
N ILE A 311 -18.39 -7.69 -49.99
CA ILE A 311 -17.96 -8.96 -49.38
C ILE A 311 -17.01 -9.65 -50.41
N PRO A 312 -16.35 -10.78 -50.07
CA PRO A 312 -15.06 -10.93 -49.41
C PRO A 312 -13.91 -11.23 -50.41
N GLY A 313 -12.73 -10.65 -50.15
CA GLY A 313 -11.49 -10.99 -50.85
C GLY A 313 -10.47 -11.59 -49.90
N ILE A 314 -10.17 -12.88 -50.09
CA ILE A 314 -9.08 -13.60 -49.43
C ILE A 314 -7.76 -12.91 -49.80
N SER A 315 -7.11 -12.25 -48.84
CA SER A 315 -5.75 -11.77 -49.00
C SER A 315 -5.01 -11.84 -47.66
N THR A 316 -4.05 -12.76 -47.62
CA THR A 316 -2.99 -12.89 -46.63
C THR A 316 -1.99 -11.76 -46.80
N GLU A 317 -1.95 -10.78 -45.88
CA GLU A 317 -0.73 -10.10 -45.45
C GLU A 317 -1.00 -9.06 -44.34
N ALA A 318 -0.03 -8.93 -43.43
CA ALA A 318 0.09 -7.92 -42.36
C ALA A 318 -1.09 -7.77 -41.37
N HIS A 319 -0.98 -8.42 -40.21
CA HIS A 319 -1.91 -8.29 -39.08
C HIS A 319 -1.87 -6.87 -38.49
N SER A 320 -2.72 -5.98 -38.99
CA SER A 320 -3.15 -4.80 -38.25
C SER A 320 -3.89 -5.29 -36.98
N PRO A 321 -3.55 -4.82 -35.77
CA PRO A 321 -4.21 -5.27 -34.55
C PRO A 321 -5.70 -4.98 -34.64
N ASN A 322 -6.51 -6.04 -34.54
CA ASN A 322 -7.96 -5.94 -34.61
C ASN A 322 -8.49 -4.94 -33.57
N SER A 323 -9.66 -4.35 -33.87
CA SER A 323 -10.31 -3.33 -33.02
C SER A 323 -10.45 -3.79 -31.55
N ALA A 324 -10.70 -5.08 -31.35
CA ALA A 324 -10.77 -5.71 -30.03
C ALA A 324 -9.45 -5.62 -29.23
N THR A 325 -8.31 -5.81 -29.88
CA THR A 325 -6.99 -5.70 -29.24
C THR A 325 -6.68 -4.25 -28.85
N ARG A 326 -7.12 -3.28 -29.66
CA ARG A 326 -6.98 -1.84 -29.32
C ARG A 326 -7.88 -1.45 -28.14
N ALA A 327 -9.10 -1.98 -28.07
CA ALA A 327 -10.00 -1.76 -26.94
C ALA A 327 -9.45 -2.36 -25.64
N MET A 328 -8.90 -3.58 -25.68
CA MET A 328 -8.25 -4.18 -24.52
C MET A 328 -7.02 -3.40 -24.04
N MET A 329 -6.16 -2.93 -24.96
CA MET A 329 -5.01 -2.10 -24.57
C MET A 329 -5.43 -0.81 -23.88
N LYS A 330 -6.49 -0.15 -24.38
CA LYS A 330 -7.01 1.08 -23.75
C LYS A 330 -7.60 0.82 -22.37
N ALA A 331 -8.36 -0.27 -22.20
CA ALA A 331 -8.90 -0.66 -20.90
C ALA A 331 -7.77 -0.97 -19.89
N HIS A 332 -6.69 -1.60 -20.36
CA HIS A 332 -5.52 -1.88 -19.52
C HIS A 332 -4.78 -0.59 -19.10
N GLU A 333 -4.63 0.37 -20.01
CA GLU A 333 -4.03 1.68 -19.74
C GLU A 333 -4.84 2.47 -18.68
N GLU A 334 -6.16 2.52 -18.84
CA GLU A 334 -7.07 3.20 -17.91
C GLU A 334 -7.05 2.56 -16.50
N LEU A 335 -6.93 1.23 -16.44
CA LEU A 335 -6.84 0.49 -15.17
C LEU A 335 -5.51 0.77 -14.45
N CYS A 336 -4.40 0.84 -15.21
CA CYS A 336 -3.10 1.24 -14.65
C CYS A 336 -3.12 2.68 -14.13
N ASP A 337 -3.78 3.60 -14.83
CA ASP A 337 -3.90 5.00 -14.41
C ASP A 337 -4.74 5.14 -13.13
N MET A 338 -5.87 4.41 -13.03
CA MET A 338 -6.70 4.37 -11.81
C MET A 338 -5.95 3.79 -10.60
N LEU A 339 -5.06 2.82 -10.82
CA LEU A 339 -4.21 2.25 -9.78
C LEU A 339 -2.99 3.13 -9.43
N GLY A 340 -2.82 4.27 -10.11
CA GLY A 340 -1.67 5.16 -9.95
C GLY A 340 -0.34 4.53 -10.39
N ILE A 341 -0.40 3.44 -11.16
CA ILE A 341 0.77 2.74 -11.69
C ILE A 341 1.11 3.41 -13.02
N LYS A 342 1.98 4.41 -12.98
CA LYS A 342 2.52 5.00 -14.20
C LYS A 342 3.33 3.93 -14.94
N MET A 343 2.83 3.48 -16.09
CA MET A 343 3.59 2.65 -17.01
C MET A 343 4.83 3.43 -17.43
N VAL A 344 5.98 3.14 -16.80
CA VAL A 344 7.27 3.62 -17.28
C VAL A 344 7.46 2.99 -18.64
N ASP A 345 7.47 3.80 -19.70
CA ASP A 345 7.68 3.38 -21.08
C ASP A 345 8.86 2.43 -21.15
N ARG A 346 8.56 1.14 -21.29
CA ARG A 346 9.57 0.10 -21.38
C ARG A 346 10.28 0.36 -22.71
N PRO A 347 11.57 0.71 -22.75
CA PRO A 347 12.25 1.05 -23.98
C PRO A 347 12.11 -0.12 -24.95
N ARG A 348 11.45 0.14 -26.09
CA ARG A 348 11.24 -0.84 -27.16
C ARG A 348 12.59 -1.46 -27.50
N ARG A 349 12.76 -2.73 -27.11
CA ARG A 349 13.94 -3.53 -27.43
C ARG A 349 13.97 -3.69 -28.95
N SER A 350 14.87 -2.95 -29.61
CA SER A 350 15.12 -3.04 -31.04
C SER A 350 15.31 -4.50 -31.44
N ARG A 351 14.51 -4.96 -32.41
CA ARG A 351 14.68 -6.25 -33.07
C ARG A 351 16.06 -6.27 -33.73
N SER A 352 16.96 -7.11 -33.24
CA SER A 352 18.22 -7.41 -33.91
C SER A 352 17.95 -8.27 -35.14
N VAL A 353 18.19 -7.69 -36.31
CA VAL A 353 18.40 -8.39 -37.58
C VAL A 353 19.70 -9.18 -37.46
N GLY A 354 19.63 -10.49 -37.71
CA GLY A 354 20.81 -11.34 -37.78
C GLY A 354 21.58 -11.08 -39.07
N GLY A 355 22.79 -10.53 -38.94
CA GLY A 355 23.78 -10.48 -40.01
C GLY A 355 24.90 -11.46 -39.70
N ARG A 356 25.05 -12.48 -40.56
CA ARG A 356 26.26 -13.31 -40.68
C ARG A 356 27.39 -12.44 -41.23
N GLY A 357 28.60 -12.60 -40.71
CA GLY A 357 29.81 -11.99 -41.23
C GLY A 357 31.03 -12.69 -40.65
N ASP A 358 31.80 -13.29 -41.54
CA ASP A 358 32.98 -14.13 -41.33
C ASP A 358 34.25 -13.35 -40.92
N ILE A 359 35.11 -14.05 -40.15
CA ILE A 359 36.58 -14.17 -40.24
C ILE A 359 37.41 -12.88 -40.50
N GLU A 360 38.25 -12.47 -39.54
CA GLU A 360 39.72 -12.52 -39.70
C GLU A 360 40.52 -12.19 -38.43
N LYS A 361 41.73 -12.73 -38.42
CA LYS A 361 42.71 -12.88 -37.34
C LYS A 361 43.42 -11.55 -37.02
N MET A 362 43.82 -11.33 -35.76
CA MET A 362 45.24 -11.12 -35.47
C MET A 362 45.59 -11.19 -33.97
N THR A 363 46.74 -11.78 -33.77
CA THR A 363 47.48 -12.20 -32.59
C THR A 363 47.96 -11.03 -31.73
N THR A 364 47.83 -11.14 -30.40
CA THR A 364 48.88 -10.67 -29.47
C THR A 364 48.76 -11.37 -28.12
N GLN A 365 49.91 -11.85 -27.63
CA GLN A 365 50.09 -12.72 -26.47
C GLN A 365 50.32 -11.92 -25.17
N SER A 366 50.04 -12.60 -24.04
CA SER A 366 50.65 -12.45 -22.68
C SER A 366 49.76 -11.85 -21.58
N PRO A 367 49.99 -12.17 -20.28
CA PRO A 367 50.07 -13.50 -19.71
C PRO A 367 49.07 -13.72 -18.54
N SER A 368 48.94 -15.01 -18.21
CA SER A 368 48.09 -15.69 -17.23
C SER A 368 47.93 -15.09 -15.83
N ARG A 369 46.66 -15.01 -15.37
CA ARG A 369 46.25 -14.93 -13.95
C ARG A 369 45.24 -16.06 -13.67
N PRO A 370 45.39 -16.87 -12.60
CA PRO A 370 44.52 -18.02 -12.36
C PRO A 370 43.13 -17.54 -11.89
N GLN A 371 42.10 -17.80 -12.69
CA GLN A 371 40.71 -17.62 -12.28
C GLN A 371 40.20 -18.90 -11.63
N SER A 372 39.85 -18.74 -10.35
CA SER A 372 39.01 -19.65 -9.58
C SER A 372 37.65 -19.80 -10.28
N SER A 373 37.31 -21.05 -10.62
CA SER A 373 36.01 -21.47 -11.12
C SER A 373 34.96 -21.41 -10.00
N GLY A 374 34.40 -20.23 -9.78
CA GLY A 374 33.18 -20.03 -9.00
C GLY A 374 32.03 -19.71 -9.94
N GLY A 375 31.44 -20.75 -10.54
CA GLY A 375 30.23 -20.62 -11.36
C GLY A 375 29.10 -20.01 -10.53
N ARG A 376 28.71 -18.76 -10.84
CA ARG A 376 27.50 -18.15 -10.30
C ARG A 376 26.29 -18.91 -10.85
N PRO A 377 25.41 -19.47 -10.00
CA PRO A 377 24.15 -20.00 -10.46
C PRO A 377 23.30 -18.86 -11.03
N THR A 378 22.94 -18.96 -12.30
CA THR A 378 21.97 -18.09 -12.94
C THR A 378 20.61 -18.35 -12.30
N SER A 379 20.19 -17.45 -11.42
CA SER A 379 18.96 -17.51 -10.64
C SER A 379 17.72 -17.10 -11.45
N LEU A 380 17.57 -17.65 -12.66
CA LEU A 380 16.32 -17.55 -13.39
C LEU A 380 15.57 -18.87 -13.21
N PRO A 381 14.39 -18.86 -12.54
CA PRO A 381 13.62 -20.07 -12.36
C PRO A 381 13.27 -20.65 -13.73
N ASP A 382 13.49 -21.95 -13.85
CA ASP A 382 13.13 -22.71 -15.04
C ASP A 382 11.64 -22.51 -15.36
N ARG A 383 11.28 -22.50 -16.65
CA ARG A 383 9.90 -22.23 -17.12
C ARG A 383 8.87 -23.19 -16.51
N SER A 384 9.33 -24.37 -16.09
CA SER A 384 8.56 -25.37 -15.34
C SER A 384 8.05 -24.82 -14.00
N GLN A 385 8.92 -24.21 -13.19
CA GLN A 385 8.58 -23.65 -11.88
C GLN A 385 7.64 -22.43 -11.99
N LEU A 386 7.75 -21.68 -13.08
CA LEU A 386 6.88 -20.54 -13.34
C LEU A 386 5.44 -20.98 -13.62
N THR A 387 5.27 -22.12 -14.30
CA THR A 387 3.96 -22.71 -14.60
C THR A 387 3.31 -23.28 -13.33
N GLU A 388 4.11 -23.91 -12.47
CA GLU A 388 3.67 -24.40 -11.16
C GLU A 388 3.23 -23.23 -10.24
N ALA A 389 4.00 -22.14 -10.21
CA ALA A 389 3.61 -20.93 -9.47
C ALA A 389 2.27 -20.33 -9.97
N TYR A 390 2.02 -20.32 -11.28
CA TYR A 390 0.73 -19.88 -11.81
C TYR A 390 -0.42 -20.83 -11.43
N GLN A 391 -0.19 -22.14 -11.42
CA GLN A 391 -1.21 -23.10 -10.97
C GLN A 391 -1.53 -22.95 -9.48
N VAL A 392 -0.51 -22.74 -8.64
CA VAL A 392 -0.71 -22.50 -7.20
C VAL A 392 -1.52 -21.23 -6.96
N MET A 393 -1.19 -20.12 -7.63
CA MET A 393 -1.97 -18.89 -7.52
C MET A 393 -3.41 -19.05 -8.04
N ALA A 394 -3.61 -19.79 -9.13
CA ALA A 394 -4.95 -20.06 -9.67
C ALA A 394 -5.78 -21.00 -8.78
N ALA A 395 -5.15 -21.86 -7.98
CA ALA A 395 -5.82 -22.69 -6.98
C ALA A 395 -6.26 -21.86 -5.76
N ASP A 396 -5.43 -20.92 -5.31
CA ASP A 396 -5.76 -20.01 -4.20
C ASP A 396 -6.90 -19.05 -4.54
N VAL A 397 -6.92 -18.51 -5.77
CA VAL A 397 -8.05 -17.69 -6.23
C VAL A 397 -9.36 -18.49 -6.24
N ARG A 398 -9.32 -19.76 -6.65
CA ARG A 398 -10.48 -20.65 -6.61
C ARG A 398 -10.93 -20.96 -5.18
N ARG A 399 -10.00 -21.11 -4.23
CA ARG A 399 -10.31 -21.26 -2.79
C ARG A 399 -10.94 -20.01 -2.20
N LEU A 400 -10.45 -18.82 -2.55
CA LEU A 400 -11.05 -17.56 -2.11
C LEU A 400 -12.48 -17.40 -2.66
N LEU A 401 -12.70 -17.69 -3.94
CA LEU A 401 -14.03 -17.62 -4.53
C LEU A 401 -15.02 -18.60 -3.88
N THR A 402 -14.58 -19.81 -3.55
CA THR A 402 -15.42 -20.78 -2.81
C THR A 402 -15.69 -20.34 -1.38
N PHE A 403 -14.73 -19.70 -0.72
CA PHE A 403 -14.93 -19.11 0.61
C PHE A 403 -15.95 -17.97 0.58
N TYR A 404 -15.87 -17.07 -0.42
CA TYR A 404 -16.85 -16.00 -0.61
C TYR A 404 -18.25 -16.52 -0.95
N SER A 405 -18.38 -17.58 -1.74
CA SER A 405 -19.68 -18.20 -1.99
C SER A 405 -20.31 -18.82 -0.74
N HIS A 406 -19.48 -19.35 0.17
CA HIS A 406 -19.98 -19.88 1.44
C HIS A 406 -20.40 -18.79 2.43
N LEU A 407 -19.69 -17.65 2.45
CA LEU A 407 -20.05 -16.51 3.30
C LEU A 407 -21.33 -15.79 2.86
N ASN A 408 -21.62 -15.76 1.56
CA ASN A 408 -22.86 -15.17 1.04
C ASN A 408 -24.12 -16.03 1.30
N LEU A 409 -23.96 -17.29 1.73
CA LEU A 409 -25.08 -18.18 2.08
C LEU A 409 -25.42 -18.17 3.58
N THR A 410 -24.60 -17.52 4.41
CA THR A 410 -24.86 -17.31 5.83
C THR A 410 -25.49 -15.93 6.05
N ASP A 411 -26.69 -15.94 6.64
CA ASP A 411 -27.63 -14.84 6.81
C ASP A 411 -27.04 -13.39 6.86
N PRO A 412 -27.52 -12.48 6.00
CA PRO A 412 -27.15 -11.06 6.06
C PRO A 412 -27.66 -10.33 7.32
N LEU A 413 -28.45 -10.99 8.18
CA LEU A 413 -28.98 -10.41 9.41
C LEU A 413 -28.01 -10.41 10.60
N SER A 414 -26.88 -11.12 10.53
CA SER A 414 -25.93 -11.17 11.64
C SER A 414 -24.87 -10.04 11.63
N VAL A 415 -24.70 -9.33 10.51
CA VAL A 415 -23.61 -8.34 10.32
C VAL A 415 -24.03 -6.90 10.64
N MET A 416 -25.33 -6.64 10.88
CA MET A 416 -25.83 -5.28 11.15
C MET A 416 -25.71 -4.79 12.61
N LEU A 417 -25.06 -5.55 13.50
CA LEU A 417 -24.99 -5.25 14.93
C LEU A 417 -23.58 -5.00 15.51
N CYS A 418 -22.58 -4.71 14.66
CA CYS A 418 -21.23 -4.35 15.12
C CYS A 418 -20.76 -3.00 14.58
#